data_AF-A0A0M7B9D3-F1
#
_entry.id   AF-A0A0M7B9D3-F1
#
_cell.length_a   1.000
_cell.length_b   1.000
_cell.length_c   1.000
_cell.angle_alpha   90.00
_cell.angle_beta   90.00
_cell.angle_gamma   90.00
#
_symmetry.space_group_name_H-M   'P 1'
#
loop_
_entity.id
_entity.type
_entity.pdbx_description
1 polymer ?
#
loop_
_entity_poly.entity_id
_entity_poly.type
_entity_poly.pdbx_seq_one_letter_code
_entity_poly.pdbx_strand_id
1 'polypeptide(L)'
;MAILRTMTLAAFCATPALAEPEVTLRFQHFVNPASANPTYFMQPWADAIEAQSDGRIAVEIYPFMQLGGSAENMYDLIADGAVDGGWVIPGYQPGRFPEAEALELPFMTPKSAEAASVAAWDYTQRHLMDDFEDVHVVTAHMHGPGLVHKKGAAPEDLADFAGLNLRGPSRMATQLLDRMGANPVGMPVPAFPEALAKGVLDGGVITWEQAPSLKLDELTDSHTDVAGDRSLYNLYFLWAMNRDVYEGLDPELRAVIDANSGAMAAAWAGRAHDTGDALGREAMIASGNQIAILSPKVTAEIAALGDAVTADWITEMDAKGFEGATLVEDAQAAMEEAAE
;
A
#
# COMPACT_ATOMS: atom_id res chain seq x y z
N MET A 1 43.62 -62.37 -33.37
CA MET A 1 42.41 -61.76 -32.77
C MET A 1 42.88 -60.69 -31.80
N ALA A 2 42.96 -59.44 -32.26
CA ALA A 2 43.34 -58.29 -31.43
C ALA A 2 42.06 -57.59 -30.99
N ILE A 3 41.81 -57.52 -29.69
CA ILE A 3 40.63 -56.86 -29.11
C ILE A 3 41.01 -55.41 -28.81
N LEU A 4 40.54 -54.50 -29.66
CA LEU A 4 40.66 -53.06 -29.48
C LEU A 4 39.67 -52.62 -28.39
N ARG A 5 40.16 -52.11 -27.26
CA ARG A 5 39.32 -51.52 -26.21
C ARG A 5 39.09 -50.05 -26.54
N THR A 6 37.86 -49.72 -26.94
CA THR A 6 37.39 -48.35 -27.13
C THR A 6 37.15 -47.71 -25.76
N MET A 7 37.95 -46.69 -25.40
CA MET A 7 37.69 -45.82 -24.25
C MET A 7 36.68 -44.74 -24.66
N THR A 8 35.45 -44.83 -24.17
CA THR A 8 34.44 -43.78 -24.29
C THR A 8 34.75 -42.68 -23.28
N LEU A 9 35.16 -41.50 -23.77
CA LEU A 9 35.38 -40.31 -22.95
C LEU A 9 34.01 -39.72 -22.60
N ALA A 10 33.59 -39.82 -21.34
CA ALA A 10 32.37 -39.16 -20.85
C ALA A 10 32.65 -37.66 -20.72
N ALA A 11 32.06 -36.85 -21.61
CA ALA A 11 32.06 -35.40 -21.49
C ALA A 11 31.19 -35.01 -20.30
N PHE A 12 31.83 -34.59 -19.21
CA PHE A 12 31.15 -34.01 -18.05
C PHE A 12 30.70 -32.60 -18.47
N CYS A 13 29.43 -32.44 -18.84
CA CYS A 13 28.84 -31.11 -18.99
C CYS A 13 28.83 -30.49 -17.59
N ALA A 14 29.77 -29.59 -17.32
CA ALA A 14 29.69 -28.71 -16.16
C ALA A 14 28.43 -27.87 -16.33
N THR A 15 27.38 -28.19 -15.59
CA THR A 15 26.29 -27.25 -15.35
C THR A 15 26.93 -26.03 -14.67
N PRO A 16 26.70 -24.80 -15.15
CA PRO A 16 27.15 -23.63 -14.41
C PRO A 16 26.57 -23.75 -13.00
N ALA A 17 27.44 -23.85 -12.01
CA ALA A 17 27.02 -23.72 -10.62
C ALA A 17 26.50 -22.28 -10.52
N LEU A 18 25.20 -22.12 -10.28
CA LEU A 18 24.67 -20.84 -9.83
C LEU A 18 25.44 -20.53 -8.55
N ALA A 19 26.23 -19.45 -8.58
CA ALA A 19 26.94 -19.00 -7.39
C ALA A 19 25.90 -18.67 -6.31
N GLU A 20 26.20 -19.00 -5.04
CA GLU A 20 25.37 -18.51 -3.93
C GLU A 20 25.40 -16.97 -3.94
N PRO A 21 24.26 -16.31 -3.66
CA PRO A 21 24.22 -14.86 -3.61
C PRO A 21 25.19 -14.34 -2.55
N GLU A 22 25.79 -13.18 -2.81
CA GLU A 22 26.67 -12.51 -1.85
C GLU A 22 25.86 -11.96 -0.66
N VAL A 23 24.62 -11.55 -0.92
CA VAL A 23 23.67 -11.09 0.10
C VAL A 23 22.26 -11.61 -0.20
N THR A 24 21.58 -12.09 0.84
CA THR A 24 20.16 -12.42 0.80
C THR A 24 19.41 -11.42 1.66
N LEU A 25 18.45 -10.71 1.07
CA LEU A 25 17.62 -9.71 1.72
C LEU A 25 16.23 -10.28 1.99
N ARG A 26 15.81 -10.31 3.26
CA ARG A 26 14.50 -10.81 3.70
C ARG A 26 13.51 -9.64 3.77
N PHE A 27 12.64 -9.55 2.78
CA PHE A 27 11.58 -8.54 2.72
C PHE A 27 10.25 -9.15 3.15
N GLN A 28 9.47 -8.44 3.95
CA GLN A 28 8.19 -8.95 4.48
C GLN A 28 7.01 -8.03 4.20
N HIS A 29 5.81 -8.61 4.05
CA HIS A 29 4.54 -7.89 3.98
C HIS A 29 3.40 -8.66 4.67
N PHE A 30 2.24 -8.01 4.85
CA PHE A 30 1.13 -8.51 5.66
C PHE A 30 -0.10 -9.02 4.88
N VAL A 31 -0.08 -8.92 3.54
CA VAL A 31 -1.21 -9.29 2.67
C VAL A 31 -1.01 -10.64 1.97
N ASN A 32 -2.05 -11.10 1.27
CA ASN A 32 -2.00 -12.28 0.42
C ASN A 32 -0.98 -12.08 -0.72
N PRO A 33 -0.07 -13.04 -0.99
CA PRO A 33 0.90 -12.92 -2.08
C PRO A 33 0.25 -12.89 -3.47
N ALA A 34 -1.02 -13.28 -3.59
CA ALA A 34 -1.81 -13.13 -4.82
C ALA A 34 -2.51 -11.77 -4.95
N SER A 35 -2.40 -10.87 -3.96
CA SER A 35 -2.88 -9.49 -4.09
C SER A 35 -2.04 -8.73 -5.13
N ALA A 36 -2.55 -7.60 -5.60
CA ALA A 36 -2.00 -6.93 -6.78
C ALA A 36 -0.58 -6.40 -6.56
N ASN A 37 -0.32 -5.71 -5.45
CA ASN A 37 0.99 -5.13 -5.20
C ASN A 37 2.11 -6.21 -5.04
N PRO A 38 1.92 -7.30 -4.27
CA PRO A 38 2.87 -8.42 -4.28
C PRO A 38 3.12 -9.02 -5.68
N THR A 39 2.07 -9.22 -6.46
CA THR A 39 2.13 -9.87 -7.78
C THR A 39 2.81 -9.01 -8.85
N TYR A 40 2.48 -7.71 -8.89
CA TYR A 40 2.84 -6.82 -9.99
C TYR A 40 3.92 -5.80 -9.65
N PHE A 41 4.29 -5.65 -8.38
CA PHE A 41 5.38 -4.77 -7.92
C PHE A 41 6.42 -5.51 -7.08
N MET A 42 6.07 -6.07 -5.91
CA MET A 42 7.09 -6.54 -4.95
C MET A 42 7.91 -7.71 -5.48
N GLN A 43 7.26 -8.75 -6.02
CA GLN A 43 7.98 -9.88 -6.61
C GLN A 43 8.74 -9.47 -7.88
N PRO A 44 8.14 -8.73 -8.83
CA PRO A 44 8.90 -8.21 -9.97
C PRO A 44 10.07 -7.28 -9.60
N TRP A 45 9.96 -6.50 -8.53
CA TRP A 45 11.04 -5.66 -8.00
C TRP A 45 12.19 -6.50 -7.44
N ALA A 46 11.86 -7.55 -6.68
CA ALA A 46 12.83 -8.56 -6.23
C ALA A 46 13.55 -9.18 -7.44
N ASP A 47 12.81 -9.72 -8.41
CA ASP A 47 13.35 -10.35 -9.62
C ASP A 47 14.26 -9.39 -10.41
N ALA A 48 13.89 -8.10 -10.49
CA ALA A 48 14.67 -7.08 -11.16
C ALA A 48 16.02 -6.83 -10.48
N ILE A 49 16.06 -6.81 -9.15
CA ILE A 49 17.28 -6.67 -8.35
C ILE A 49 18.19 -7.89 -8.51
N GLU A 50 17.62 -9.10 -8.45
CA GLU A 50 18.40 -10.32 -8.65
C GLU A 50 19.03 -10.35 -10.05
N ALA A 51 18.25 -10.00 -11.08
CA ALA A 51 18.74 -9.96 -12.46
C ALA A 51 19.81 -8.88 -12.69
N GLN A 52 19.61 -7.66 -12.16
CA GLN A 52 20.53 -6.53 -12.36
C GLN A 52 21.81 -6.63 -11.53
N SER A 53 21.81 -7.45 -10.48
CA SER A 53 23.00 -7.76 -9.67
C SER A 53 23.75 -9.00 -10.14
N ASP A 54 23.39 -9.58 -11.30
CA ASP A 54 23.92 -10.86 -11.78
C ASP A 54 23.78 -12.00 -10.75
N GLY A 55 22.69 -11.97 -9.96
CA GLY A 55 22.40 -12.93 -8.89
C GLY A 55 23.20 -12.72 -7.60
N ARG A 56 23.96 -11.62 -7.48
CA ARG A 56 24.73 -11.31 -6.25
C ARG A 56 23.82 -10.88 -5.10
N ILE A 57 22.67 -10.28 -5.39
CA ILE A 57 21.60 -10.02 -4.42
C ILE A 57 20.49 -11.03 -4.67
N ALA A 58 20.05 -11.72 -3.62
CA ALA A 58 18.77 -12.43 -3.60
C ALA A 58 17.77 -11.67 -2.75
N VAL A 59 16.51 -11.57 -3.16
CA VAL A 59 15.45 -10.90 -2.40
C VAL A 59 14.35 -11.91 -2.11
N GLU A 60 14.25 -12.34 -0.87
CA GLU A 60 13.23 -13.27 -0.40
C GLU A 60 12.01 -12.50 0.11
N ILE A 61 10.85 -12.73 -0.51
CA ILE A 61 9.58 -12.09 -0.12
C ILE A 61 8.78 -13.02 0.81
N TYR A 62 8.49 -12.52 2.01
CA TYR A 62 7.76 -13.22 3.08
C TYR A 62 6.37 -12.59 3.30
N PRO A 63 5.29 -13.21 2.81
CA PRO A 63 3.93 -12.72 3.01
C PRO A 63 3.41 -12.97 4.44
N PHE A 64 2.22 -12.45 4.75
CA PHE A 64 1.46 -12.74 5.98
C PHE A 64 2.25 -12.60 7.30
N MET A 65 3.23 -11.69 7.36
CA MET A 65 4.09 -11.53 8.53
C MET A 65 4.80 -12.83 8.95
N GLN A 66 5.23 -13.66 7.99
CA GLN A 66 5.83 -14.98 8.23
C GLN A 66 7.08 -14.99 9.12
N LEU A 67 7.84 -13.89 9.15
CA LEU A 67 9.03 -13.71 10.00
C LEU A 67 8.70 -13.18 11.40
N GLY A 68 7.41 -12.96 11.70
CA GLY A 68 6.90 -12.52 12.99
C GLY A 68 6.53 -11.04 13.04
N GLY A 69 6.03 -10.62 14.21
CA GLY A 69 5.48 -9.29 14.45
C GLY A 69 4.03 -9.12 13.97
N SER A 70 3.62 -7.89 13.72
CA SER A 70 2.28 -7.51 13.23
C SER A 70 2.37 -6.39 12.20
N ALA A 71 1.32 -6.16 11.41
CA ALA A 71 1.36 -5.13 10.38
C ALA A 71 1.64 -3.73 10.98
N GLU A 72 1.18 -3.49 12.21
CA GLU A 72 1.39 -2.24 12.94
C GLU A 72 2.83 -2.02 13.40
N ASN A 73 3.62 -3.07 13.60
CA ASN A 73 5.03 -2.94 14.02
C ASN A 73 6.03 -3.10 12.88
N MET A 74 5.56 -3.16 11.62
CA MET A 74 6.40 -3.45 10.47
C MET A 74 7.53 -2.43 10.27
N TYR A 75 7.27 -1.14 10.53
CA TYR A 75 8.33 -0.11 10.50
C TYR A 75 9.46 -0.43 11.50
N ASP A 76 9.11 -0.77 12.74
CA ASP A 76 10.07 -1.10 13.80
C ASP A 76 10.86 -2.36 13.47
N LEU A 77 10.21 -3.39 12.89
CA LEU A 77 10.92 -4.60 12.46
C LEU A 77 12.01 -4.30 11.42
N ILE A 78 11.78 -3.35 10.52
CA ILE A 78 12.76 -2.91 9.52
C ILE A 78 13.83 -2.06 10.20
N ALA A 79 13.45 -1.04 10.98
CA ALA A 79 14.38 -0.15 11.66
C ALA A 79 15.34 -0.91 12.60
N ASP A 80 14.83 -1.88 13.35
CA ASP A 80 15.61 -2.72 14.28
C ASP A 80 16.43 -3.83 13.58
N GLY A 81 16.27 -4.01 12.26
CA GLY A 81 16.96 -5.04 11.48
C GLY A 81 16.47 -6.48 11.75
N ALA A 82 15.28 -6.64 12.34
CA ALA A 82 14.66 -7.95 12.52
C ALA A 82 14.33 -8.60 11.16
N VAL A 83 13.91 -7.76 10.20
CA VAL A 83 13.81 -8.06 8.77
C VAL A 83 14.63 -7.02 7.99
N ASP A 84 15.06 -7.38 6.79
CA ASP A 84 15.96 -6.51 6.02
C ASP A 84 15.17 -5.43 5.25
N GLY A 85 13.88 -5.65 5.01
CA GLY A 85 12.98 -4.66 4.43
C GLY A 85 11.53 -5.11 4.40
N GLY A 86 10.67 -4.32 3.78
CA GLY A 86 9.28 -4.69 3.53
C GLY A 86 8.31 -3.54 3.33
N TRP A 87 7.02 -3.88 3.42
CA TRP A 87 5.92 -2.97 3.12
C TRP A 87 5.28 -2.43 4.39
N VAL A 88 5.26 -1.11 4.54
CA VAL A 88 4.78 -0.40 5.73
C VAL A 88 3.59 0.47 5.36
N ILE A 89 2.59 0.54 6.25
CA ILE A 89 1.58 1.59 6.28
C ILE A 89 1.84 2.44 7.53
N PRO A 90 2.46 3.63 7.40
CA PRO A 90 2.74 4.50 8.53
C PRO A 90 1.49 4.83 9.38
N GLY A 91 0.31 4.93 8.74
CA GLY A 91 -0.97 5.14 9.42
C GLY A 91 -1.41 4.05 10.40
N TYR A 92 -0.75 2.87 10.42
CA TYR A 92 -0.97 1.84 11.46
C TYR A 92 -0.30 2.15 12.79
N GLN A 93 0.55 3.18 12.86
CA GLN A 93 1.09 3.73 14.10
C GLN A 93 0.61 5.19 14.26
N PRO A 94 -0.68 5.41 14.62
CA PRO A 94 -1.28 6.75 14.63
C PRO A 94 -0.46 7.77 15.42
N GLY A 95 -0.19 8.92 14.80
CA GLY A 95 0.56 10.02 15.41
C GLY A 95 2.08 9.85 15.43
N ARG A 96 2.65 8.73 14.94
CA ARG A 96 4.11 8.58 14.82
C ARG A 96 4.70 9.40 13.68
N PHE A 97 4.02 9.41 12.53
CA PHE A 97 4.43 10.12 11.31
C PHE A 97 3.33 11.11 10.90
N PRO A 98 3.11 12.17 11.70
CA PRO A 98 1.95 13.03 11.55
C PRO A 98 1.92 13.75 10.20
N GLU A 99 3.07 14.16 9.66
CA GLU A 99 3.17 14.89 8.38
C GLU A 99 2.75 14.02 7.18
N ALA A 100 2.89 12.70 7.28
CA ALA A 100 2.44 11.75 6.27
C ALA A 100 0.91 11.64 6.20
N GLU A 101 0.19 11.98 7.29
CA GLU A 101 -1.28 11.95 7.31
C GLU A 101 -1.90 12.96 6.33
N ALA A 102 -1.16 14.00 5.92
CA ALA A 102 -1.60 14.95 4.89
C ALA A 102 -1.99 14.25 3.58
N LEU A 103 -1.26 13.20 3.19
CA LEU A 103 -1.53 12.40 1.99
C LEU A 103 -2.77 11.50 2.13
N GLU A 104 -3.24 11.25 3.36
CA GLU A 104 -4.39 10.40 3.66
C GLU A 104 -5.68 11.19 3.94
N LEU A 105 -5.63 12.53 3.84
CA LEU A 105 -6.79 13.37 4.05
C LEU A 105 -7.93 13.01 3.06
N PRO A 106 -9.20 13.13 3.49
CA PRO A 106 -10.34 12.83 2.63
C PRO A 106 -10.28 13.59 1.30
N PHE A 107 -10.55 12.91 0.17
CA PHE A 107 -10.52 13.49 -1.17
C PHE A 107 -9.18 14.09 -1.63
N MET A 108 -8.07 13.81 -0.92
CA MET A 108 -6.74 14.30 -1.29
C MET A 108 -6.28 13.75 -2.64
N THR A 109 -6.35 12.43 -2.82
CA THR A 109 -5.74 11.76 -3.98
C THR A 109 -6.67 11.70 -5.19
N PRO A 110 -6.13 11.74 -6.42
CA PRO A 110 -6.87 11.27 -7.58
C PRO A 110 -7.16 9.75 -7.44
N LYS A 111 -8.04 9.25 -8.31
CA LYS A 111 -8.35 7.82 -8.41
C LYS A 111 -7.29 6.99 -9.15
N SER A 112 -6.32 7.61 -9.81
CA SER A 112 -5.16 6.92 -10.38
C SER A 112 -4.12 6.71 -9.29
N ALA A 113 -3.82 5.44 -8.98
CA ALA A 113 -2.79 5.08 -8.02
C ALA A 113 -1.39 5.44 -8.53
N GLU A 114 -1.13 5.29 -9.83
CA GLU A 114 0.14 5.70 -10.45
C GLU A 114 0.42 7.19 -10.21
N ALA A 115 -0.52 8.07 -10.58
CA ALA A 115 -0.40 9.51 -10.38
C ALA A 115 -0.22 9.87 -8.90
N ALA A 116 -1.10 9.33 -8.04
CA ALA A 116 -1.03 9.58 -6.60
C ALA A 116 0.31 9.11 -5.97
N SER A 117 0.89 8.03 -6.50
CA SER A 117 2.16 7.50 -6.00
C SER A 117 3.35 8.36 -6.40
N VAL A 118 3.38 8.91 -7.62
CA VAL A 118 4.41 9.87 -8.05
C VAL A 118 4.36 11.12 -7.16
N ALA A 119 3.16 11.65 -6.92
CA ALA A 119 2.95 12.78 -6.01
C ALA A 119 3.41 12.47 -4.57
N ALA A 120 3.04 11.30 -4.04
CA ALA A 120 3.44 10.88 -2.71
C ALA A 120 4.96 10.76 -2.57
N TRP A 121 5.66 10.24 -3.59
CA TRP A 121 7.12 10.19 -3.58
C TRP A 121 7.75 11.59 -3.54
N ASP A 122 7.26 12.53 -4.35
CA ASP A 122 7.77 13.91 -4.32
C ASP A 122 7.53 14.59 -2.97
N TYR A 123 6.32 14.45 -2.41
CA TYR A 123 6.00 14.95 -1.07
C TYR A 123 6.90 14.32 0.01
N THR A 124 7.16 13.01 -0.09
CA THR A 124 8.04 12.28 0.84
C THR A 124 9.44 12.89 0.85
N GLN A 125 10.00 13.13 -0.34
CA GLN A 125 11.34 13.71 -0.49
C GLN A 125 11.45 15.12 0.10
N ARG A 126 10.36 15.88 0.09
CA ARG A 126 10.31 17.26 0.59
C ARG A 126 10.07 17.35 2.10
N HIS A 127 9.22 16.49 2.65
CA HIS A 127 8.69 16.67 4.01
C HIS A 127 8.99 15.50 4.96
N LEU A 128 9.22 14.29 4.45
CA LEU A 128 9.17 13.08 5.30
C LEU A 128 10.48 12.31 5.41
N MET A 129 11.53 12.68 4.67
CA MET A 129 12.79 11.90 4.72
C MET A 129 13.46 11.93 6.09
N ASP A 130 13.33 13.04 6.83
CA ASP A 130 13.88 13.16 8.20
C ASP A 130 13.10 12.26 9.18
N ASP A 131 11.78 12.10 8.98
CA ASP A 131 10.93 11.19 9.75
C ASP A 131 11.31 9.71 9.56
N PHE A 132 11.99 9.38 8.46
CA PHE A 132 12.34 8.02 8.08
C PHE A 132 13.85 7.73 8.14
N GLU A 133 14.62 8.47 8.94
CA GLU A 133 16.10 8.37 9.00
C GLU A 133 16.62 6.97 9.39
N ASP A 134 15.84 6.22 10.18
CA ASP A 134 16.18 4.88 10.68
C ASP A 134 16.03 3.78 9.59
N VAL A 135 15.50 4.12 8.42
CA VAL A 135 15.33 3.21 7.29
C VAL A 135 15.89 3.82 6.01
N HIS A 136 16.18 2.97 5.03
CA HIS A 136 16.33 3.39 3.65
C HIS A 136 14.98 3.27 2.94
N VAL A 137 14.37 4.41 2.59
CA VAL A 137 13.13 4.42 1.81
C VAL A 137 13.45 4.11 0.35
N VAL A 138 13.04 2.93 -0.12
CA VAL A 138 13.15 2.54 -1.54
C VAL A 138 12.13 3.33 -2.35
N THR A 139 10.88 3.36 -1.91
CA THR A 139 9.86 4.24 -2.48
C THR A 139 8.71 4.45 -1.51
N ALA A 140 7.97 5.53 -1.73
CA ALA A 140 6.64 5.73 -1.20
C ALA A 140 5.59 5.57 -2.31
N HIS A 141 4.36 5.18 -1.97
CA HIS A 141 3.25 5.08 -2.93
C HIS A 141 1.90 5.21 -2.25
N MET A 142 0.85 5.33 -3.07
CA MET A 142 -0.56 5.37 -2.68
C MET A 142 -1.30 4.24 -3.41
N HIS A 143 -2.46 3.83 -2.90
CA HIS A 143 -3.33 2.91 -3.63
C HIS A 143 -4.31 3.65 -4.56
N GLY A 144 -5.13 2.91 -5.31
CA GLY A 144 -6.17 3.48 -6.16
C GLY A 144 -7.42 3.88 -5.35
N PRO A 145 -8.64 3.81 -5.91
CA PRO A 145 -9.82 4.29 -5.23
C PRO A 145 -10.12 3.48 -3.95
N GLY A 146 -10.09 4.15 -2.80
CA GLY A 146 -10.72 3.66 -1.58
C GLY A 146 -12.23 3.84 -1.63
N LEU A 147 -12.99 2.77 -1.39
CA LEU A 147 -14.44 2.76 -1.49
C LEU A 147 -15.10 1.95 -0.36
N VAL A 148 -16.42 2.02 -0.25
CA VAL A 148 -17.18 1.36 0.82
C VAL A 148 -17.60 -0.03 0.39
N HIS A 149 -17.27 -1.05 1.17
CA HIS A 149 -17.77 -2.42 1.04
C HIS A 149 -18.64 -2.74 2.25
N LYS A 150 -19.89 -3.17 2.06
CA LYS A 150 -20.77 -3.49 3.20
C LYS A 150 -21.77 -4.59 2.94
N LYS A 151 -22.27 -5.18 4.01
CA LYS A 151 -23.43 -6.06 4.01
C LYS A 151 -24.70 -5.27 3.73
N GLY A 152 -25.67 -5.87 3.06
CA GLY A 152 -26.90 -5.23 2.58
C GLY A 152 -26.69 -4.24 1.44
N ALA A 153 -27.78 -3.58 1.06
CA ALA A 153 -27.83 -2.66 -0.10
C ALA A 153 -26.82 -1.51 -0.02
N ALA A 154 -26.36 -1.04 -1.18
CA ALA A 154 -25.49 0.13 -1.27
C ALA A 154 -26.15 1.36 -0.61
N PRO A 155 -25.39 2.21 0.11
CA PRO A 155 -25.90 3.49 0.56
C PRO A 155 -26.14 4.39 -0.65
N GLU A 156 -27.23 5.13 -0.63
CA GLU A 156 -27.60 6.11 -1.68
C GLU A 156 -27.45 7.54 -1.16
N ASP A 157 -27.72 7.76 0.13
CA ASP A 157 -27.66 9.05 0.81
C ASP A 157 -26.75 9.02 2.05
N LEU A 158 -26.33 10.19 2.54
CA LEU A 158 -25.49 10.30 3.76
C LEU A 158 -26.14 9.64 4.99
N ALA A 159 -27.47 9.67 5.09
CA ALA A 159 -28.20 9.06 6.20
C ALA A 159 -28.06 7.53 6.27
N ASP A 160 -27.71 6.87 5.16
CA ASP A 160 -27.57 5.41 5.11
C ASP A 160 -26.30 4.92 5.80
N PHE A 161 -25.36 5.82 6.11
CA PHE A 161 -24.16 5.52 6.90
C PHE A 161 -24.44 5.52 8.41
N ALA A 162 -25.56 6.09 8.85
CA ALA A 162 -25.87 6.29 10.25
C ALA A 162 -25.88 4.98 11.05
N GLY A 163 -24.99 4.88 12.04
CA GLY A 163 -24.91 3.75 12.96
C GLY A 163 -24.27 2.48 12.40
N LEU A 164 -23.78 2.50 11.15
CA LEU A 164 -23.03 1.36 10.58
C LEU A 164 -21.69 1.22 11.29
N ASN A 165 -21.31 0.01 11.70
CA ASN A 165 -19.98 -0.28 12.22
C ASN A 165 -19.03 -0.52 11.05
N LEU A 166 -18.26 0.52 10.67
CA LEU A 166 -17.41 0.50 9.49
C LEU A 166 -15.93 0.50 9.86
N ARG A 167 -15.17 -0.40 9.25
CA ARG A 167 -13.70 -0.38 9.39
C ARG A 167 -13.09 0.78 8.62
N GLY A 168 -12.16 1.48 9.26
CA GLY A 168 -11.22 2.42 8.63
C GLY A 168 -9.77 1.95 8.84
N PRO A 169 -8.88 2.06 7.84
CA PRO A 169 -7.48 1.64 7.97
C PRO A 169 -6.59 2.62 8.74
N SER A 170 -6.93 3.91 8.76
CA SER A 170 -6.15 4.96 9.41
C SER A 170 -7.06 5.94 10.15
N ARG A 171 -6.44 6.82 10.94
CA ARG A 171 -7.14 7.84 11.71
C ARG A 171 -7.91 8.84 10.82
N MET A 172 -7.39 9.19 9.64
CA MET A 172 -8.08 10.10 8.71
C MET A 172 -9.33 9.45 8.13
N ALA A 173 -9.24 8.18 7.74
CA ALA A 173 -10.38 7.42 7.25
C ALA A 173 -11.44 7.22 8.35
N THR A 174 -11.06 6.91 9.59
CA THR A 174 -12.03 6.73 10.68
C THR A 174 -12.72 8.04 11.06
N GLN A 175 -12.03 9.19 11.02
CA GLN A 175 -12.66 10.49 11.25
C GLN A 175 -13.68 10.85 10.18
N LEU A 176 -13.38 10.58 8.91
CA LEU A 176 -14.35 10.79 7.84
C LEU A 176 -15.61 9.93 8.05
N LEU A 177 -15.43 8.64 8.36
CA LEU A 177 -16.53 7.71 8.63
C LEU A 177 -17.39 8.17 9.82
N ASP A 178 -16.77 8.65 10.91
CA ASP A 178 -17.49 9.23 12.05
C ASP A 178 -18.36 10.42 11.63
N ARG A 179 -17.78 11.35 10.86
CA ARG A 179 -18.51 12.52 10.35
C ARG A 179 -19.63 12.15 9.39
N MET A 180 -19.51 11.05 8.66
CA MET A 180 -20.58 10.49 7.84
C MET A 180 -21.71 9.87 8.67
N GLY A 181 -21.54 9.73 9.99
CA GLY A 181 -22.52 9.18 10.93
C GLY A 181 -22.34 7.69 11.23
N ALA A 182 -21.28 7.06 10.71
CA ALA A 182 -20.94 5.68 11.04
C ALA A 182 -20.29 5.58 12.43
N ASN A 183 -20.21 4.36 12.96
CA ASN A 183 -19.41 4.01 14.13
C ASN A 183 -18.07 3.43 13.63
N PRO A 184 -16.99 4.22 13.48
CA PRO A 184 -15.77 3.72 12.90
C PRO A 184 -15.01 2.77 13.83
N VAL A 185 -14.37 1.75 13.26
CA VAL A 185 -13.45 0.86 13.96
C VAL A 185 -12.10 0.84 13.23
N GLY A 186 -11.06 1.35 13.88
CA GLY A 186 -9.70 1.34 13.34
C GLY A 186 -9.06 -0.05 13.49
N MET A 187 -8.61 -0.66 12.39
CA MET A 187 -7.84 -1.91 12.43
C MET A 187 -7.05 -2.16 11.13
N PRO A 188 -5.92 -2.90 11.21
CA PRO A 188 -5.17 -3.26 10.02
C PRO A 188 -5.94 -4.24 9.15
N VAL A 189 -5.58 -4.28 7.86
CA VAL A 189 -6.26 -5.11 6.86
C VAL A 189 -6.35 -6.60 7.22
N PRO A 190 -5.35 -7.26 7.85
CA PRO A 190 -5.44 -8.70 8.14
C PRO A 190 -6.56 -9.05 9.12
N ALA A 191 -6.97 -8.13 9.99
CA ALA A 191 -8.04 -8.34 10.97
C ALA A 191 -9.46 -8.15 10.37
N PHE A 192 -9.56 -7.52 9.20
CA PHE A 192 -10.83 -7.08 8.64
C PHE A 192 -11.78 -8.24 8.24
N PRO A 193 -11.33 -9.30 7.52
CA PRO A 193 -12.22 -10.40 7.15
C PRO A 193 -12.81 -11.13 8.36
N GLU A 194 -12.01 -11.33 9.42
CA GLU A 194 -12.47 -11.99 10.64
C GLU A 194 -13.53 -11.14 11.37
N ALA A 195 -13.33 -9.82 11.45
CA ALA A 195 -14.29 -8.90 12.05
C ALA A 195 -15.61 -8.84 11.26
N LEU A 196 -15.56 -8.88 9.92
CA LEU A 196 -16.75 -9.02 9.07
C LEU A 196 -17.46 -10.36 9.30
N ALA A 197 -16.72 -11.47 9.28
CA ALA A 197 -17.28 -12.81 9.43
C ALA A 197 -17.96 -13.00 10.81
N LYS A 198 -17.41 -12.40 11.87
CA LYS A 198 -18.01 -12.41 13.22
C LYS A 198 -19.20 -11.46 13.39
N GLY A 199 -19.50 -10.63 12.40
CA GLY A 199 -20.57 -9.64 12.48
C GLY A 199 -20.28 -8.48 13.42
N VAL A 200 -19.00 -8.24 13.75
CA VAL A 200 -18.57 -7.04 14.50
C VAL A 200 -18.67 -5.80 13.62
N LEU A 201 -18.43 -5.99 12.31
CA LEU A 201 -18.51 -4.94 11.31
C LEU A 201 -19.66 -5.20 10.33
N ASP A 202 -20.32 -4.11 9.95
CA ASP A 202 -21.29 -4.06 8.85
C ASP A 202 -20.57 -3.91 7.49
N GLY A 203 -19.33 -3.43 7.51
CA GLY A 203 -18.54 -3.14 6.32
C GLY A 203 -17.23 -2.44 6.66
N GLY A 204 -16.65 -1.79 5.67
CA GLY A 204 -15.49 -0.95 5.84
C GLY A 204 -15.03 -0.34 4.52
N VAL A 205 -14.05 0.53 4.61
CA VAL A 205 -13.41 1.11 3.43
C VAL A 205 -12.15 0.33 3.06
N ILE A 206 -12.06 -0.02 1.78
CA ILE A 206 -10.90 -0.66 1.16
C ILE A 206 -10.92 -0.48 -0.36
N THR A 207 -9.87 -0.88 -1.06
CA THR A 207 -9.73 -0.82 -2.52
C THR A 207 -10.39 -2.00 -3.23
N TRP A 208 -10.59 -1.88 -4.55
CA TRP A 208 -11.04 -3.01 -5.37
C TRP A 208 -9.99 -4.12 -5.41
N GLU A 209 -8.70 -3.79 -5.47
CA GLU A 209 -7.60 -4.75 -5.60
C GLU A 209 -7.49 -5.72 -4.42
N GLN A 210 -7.81 -5.27 -3.20
CA GLN A 210 -7.82 -6.17 -2.03
C GLN A 210 -9.07 -7.04 -1.96
N ALA A 211 -10.19 -6.60 -2.53
CA ALA A 211 -11.50 -7.20 -2.32
C ALA A 211 -11.54 -8.72 -2.59
N PRO A 212 -10.96 -9.26 -3.68
CA PRO A 212 -10.92 -10.71 -3.91
C PRO A 212 -10.10 -11.46 -2.86
N SER A 213 -8.93 -10.93 -2.48
CA SER A 213 -8.02 -11.61 -1.56
C SER A 213 -8.60 -11.72 -0.13
N LEU A 214 -9.47 -10.77 0.21
CA LEU A 214 -10.20 -10.69 1.47
C LEU A 214 -11.59 -11.37 1.40
N LYS A 215 -11.96 -11.93 0.25
CA LYS A 215 -13.25 -12.59 0.00
C LYS A 215 -14.46 -11.68 0.24
N LEU A 216 -14.36 -10.42 -0.15
CA LEU A 216 -15.46 -9.47 0.04
C LEU A 216 -16.67 -9.77 -0.83
N ASP A 217 -16.50 -10.53 -1.91
CA ASP A 217 -17.59 -11.13 -2.68
C ASP A 217 -18.49 -12.03 -1.82
N GLU A 218 -17.92 -12.73 -0.84
CA GLU A 218 -18.67 -13.62 0.06
C GLU A 218 -19.10 -12.91 1.37
N LEU A 219 -18.36 -11.89 1.79
CA LEU A 219 -18.53 -11.26 3.12
C LEU A 219 -19.34 -9.95 3.08
N THR A 220 -19.58 -9.39 1.89
CA THR A 220 -20.32 -8.15 1.67
C THR A 220 -21.28 -8.31 0.49
N ASP A 221 -22.29 -7.45 0.40
CA ASP A 221 -23.34 -7.52 -0.63
C ASP A 221 -23.28 -6.33 -1.59
N SER A 222 -22.61 -5.24 -1.20
CA SER A 222 -22.51 -4.02 -1.99
C SER A 222 -21.16 -3.32 -1.87
N HIS A 223 -20.83 -2.60 -2.94
CA HIS A 223 -19.58 -1.87 -3.13
C HIS A 223 -19.90 -0.50 -3.72
N THR A 224 -19.54 0.56 -3.02
CA THR A 224 -19.99 1.92 -3.32
C THR A 224 -18.84 2.90 -3.34
N ASP A 225 -18.62 3.48 -4.51
CA ASP A 225 -17.62 4.53 -4.74
C ASP A 225 -18.29 5.92 -4.72
N VAL A 226 -17.49 6.96 -4.54
CA VAL A 226 -17.91 8.36 -4.71
C VAL A 226 -17.87 8.75 -6.18
N ALA A 227 -18.68 9.74 -6.59
CA ALA A 227 -18.57 10.31 -7.94
C ALA A 227 -17.30 11.15 -8.11
N GLY A 228 -16.94 11.44 -9.36
CA GLY A 228 -15.78 12.28 -9.69
C GLY A 228 -14.46 11.50 -9.77
N ASP A 229 -13.38 12.25 -9.76
CA ASP A 229 -12.00 11.83 -10.01
C ASP A 229 -11.14 11.72 -8.75
N ARG A 230 -11.65 12.20 -7.60
CA ARG A 230 -11.00 12.07 -6.29
C ARG A 230 -11.47 10.83 -5.53
N SER A 231 -10.57 10.21 -4.78
CA SER A 231 -10.89 9.05 -3.95
C SER A 231 -11.53 9.45 -2.62
N LEU A 232 -12.44 8.63 -2.07
CA LEU A 232 -13.05 8.90 -0.76
C LEU A 232 -11.98 9.00 0.35
N TYR A 233 -11.00 8.10 0.30
CA TYR A 233 -9.87 8.04 1.23
C TYR A 233 -8.69 7.34 0.54
N ASN A 234 -7.47 7.51 1.06
CA ASN A 234 -6.31 6.73 0.63
C ASN A 234 -5.40 6.36 1.82
N LEU A 235 -4.39 5.54 1.58
CA LEU A 235 -3.31 5.22 2.51
C LEU A 235 -1.96 5.55 1.89
N TYR A 236 -1.06 6.04 2.73
CA TYR A 236 0.33 6.21 2.41
C TYR A 236 1.10 4.93 2.73
N PHE A 237 1.96 4.52 1.81
CA PHE A 237 2.75 3.29 1.92
C PHE A 237 4.24 3.58 1.75
N LEU A 238 5.06 2.83 2.47
CA LEU A 238 6.49 2.72 2.20
C LEU A 238 6.84 1.31 1.74
N TRP A 239 7.67 1.21 0.72
CA TRP A 239 8.56 0.07 0.53
C TRP A 239 9.94 0.50 1.01
N ALA A 240 10.43 -0.11 2.08
CA ALA A 240 11.63 0.34 2.79
C ALA A 240 12.55 -0.82 3.15
N MET A 241 13.80 -0.47 3.41
CA MET A 241 14.89 -1.38 3.77
C MET A 241 15.54 -0.89 5.07
N ASN A 242 16.09 -1.79 5.88
CA ASN A 242 16.88 -1.40 7.05
C ASN A 242 18.06 -0.51 6.62
N ARG A 243 18.29 0.58 7.35
CA ARG A 243 19.33 1.56 7.00
C ARG A 243 20.72 0.95 7.00
N ASP A 244 21.09 0.23 8.07
CA ASP A 244 22.42 -0.36 8.23
C ASP A 244 22.67 -1.46 7.19
N VAL A 245 21.66 -2.27 6.85
CA VAL A 245 21.79 -3.28 5.79
C VAL A 245 22.05 -2.60 4.45
N TYR A 246 21.29 -1.55 4.10
CA TYR A 246 21.50 -0.80 2.85
C TYR A 246 22.88 -0.12 2.81
N GLU A 247 23.31 0.52 3.90
CA GLU A 247 24.60 1.19 3.98
C GLU A 247 25.78 0.22 3.95
N GLY A 248 25.58 -0.99 4.46
CA GLY A 248 26.56 -2.08 4.47
C GLY A 248 26.72 -2.80 3.13
N LEU A 249 25.86 -2.55 2.14
CA LEU A 249 26.02 -3.10 0.79
C LEU A 249 27.27 -2.55 0.10
N ASP A 250 27.94 -3.42 -0.65
CA ASP A 250 28.99 -2.99 -1.57
C ASP A 250 28.45 -1.92 -2.53
N PRO A 251 29.25 -0.89 -2.91
CA PRO A 251 28.76 0.23 -3.71
C PRO A 251 28.07 -0.17 -5.02
N GLU A 252 28.52 -1.25 -5.65
CA GLU A 252 27.90 -1.79 -6.88
C GLU A 252 26.51 -2.39 -6.60
N LEU A 253 26.35 -3.13 -5.50
CA LEU A 253 25.07 -3.73 -5.11
C LEU A 253 24.09 -2.66 -4.62
N ARG A 254 24.59 -1.67 -3.89
CA ARG A 254 23.79 -0.51 -3.47
C ARG A 254 23.25 0.26 -4.68
N ALA A 255 24.06 0.44 -5.72
CA ALA A 255 23.62 1.10 -6.95
C ALA A 255 22.48 0.33 -7.66
N VAL A 256 22.40 -0.99 -7.50
CA VAL A 256 21.26 -1.78 -8.01
C VAL A 256 19.99 -1.45 -7.21
N ILE A 257 20.06 -1.35 -5.89
CA ILE A 257 18.91 -0.93 -5.07
C ILE A 257 18.47 0.49 -5.47
N ASP A 258 19.41 1.44 -5.59
CA ASP A 258 19.13 2.83 -5.97
C ASP A 258 18.46 2.93 -7.34
N ALA A 259 18.91 2.13 -8.32
CA ALA A 259 18.34 2.09 -9.66
C ALA A 259 16.89 1.56 -9.68
N ASN A 260 16.48 0.79 -8.66
CA ASN A 260 15.14 0.26 -8.49
C ASN A 260 14.34 1.01 -7.40
N SER A 261 14.75 2.25 -7.08
CA SER A 261 14.14 3.11 -6.07
C SER A 261 13.52 4.37 -6.67
N GLY A 262 12.86 5.16 -5.83
CA GLY A 262 12.34 6.49 -6.12
C GLY A 262 11.12 6.53 -7.03
N ALA A 263 10.94 7.65 -7.75
CA ALA A 263 9.71 7.95 -8.50
C ALA A 263 9.31 6.86 -9.51
N MET A 264 10.28 6.18 -10.12
CA MET A 264 10.02 5.06 -11.03
C MET A 264 9.36 3.88 -10.28
N ALA A 265 9.88 3.54 -9.10
CA ALA A 265 9.32 2.51 -8.24
C ALA A 265 7.96 2.94 -7.67
N ALA A 266 7.79 4.21 -7.35
CA ALA A 266 6.50 4.78 -6.93
C ALA A 266 5.43 4.59 -8.01
N ALA A 267 5.72 5.01 -9.24
CA ALA A 267 4.83 4.84 -10.38
C ALA A 267 4.55 3.35 -10.66
N TRP A 268 5.55 2.48 -10.50
CA TRP A 268 5.38 1.04 -10.66
C TRP A 268 4.44 0.45 -9.60
N ALA A 269 4.64 0.76 -8.32
CA ALA A 269 3.76 0.33 -7.24
C ALA A 269 2.33 0.84 -7.42
N GLY A 270 2.17 2.10 -7.85
CA GLY A 270 0.86 2.67 -8.21
C GLY A 270 0.20 1.91 -9.36
N ARG A 271 0.91 1.67 -10.47
CA ARG A 271 0.36 0.87 -11.60
C ARG A 271 -0.04 -0.55 -11.21
N ALA A 272 0.67 -1.16 -10.25
CA ALA A 272 0.30 -2.45 -9.71
C ALA A 272 -1.07 -2.40 -9.02
N HIS A 273 -1.36 -1.35 -8.25
CA HIS A 273 -2.68 -1.11 -7.66
C HIS A 273 -3.74 -0.84 -8.73
N ASP A 274 -3.47 0.03 -9.71
CA ASP A 274 -4.44 0.33 -10.78
C ASP A 274 -4.82 -0.94 -11.58
N THR A 275 -3.83 -1.81 -11.85
CA THR A 275 -4.07 -3.12 -12.48
C THR A 275 -4.93 -4.00 -11.59
N GLY A 276 -4.62 -4.05 -10.29
CA GLY A 276 -5.39 -4.78 -9.30
C GLY A 276 -6.83 -4.29 -9.17
N ASP A 277 -7.05 -2.97 -9.21
CA ASP A 277 -8.37 -2.39 -9.02
C ASP A 277 -9.29 -2.72 -10.20
N ALA A 278 -8.76 -2.70 -11.43
CA ALA A 278 -9.49 -3.15 -12.60
C ALA A 278 -9.94 -4.61 -12.46
N LEU A 279 -9.01 -5.51 -12.10
CA LEU A 279 -9.29 -6.95 -11.93
C LEU A 279 -10.24 -7.22 -10.76
N GLY A 280 -10.03 -6.56 -9.63
CA GLY A 280 -10.84 -6.70 -8.43
C GLY A 280 -12.27 -6.23 -8.64
N ARG A 281 -12.45 -5.10 -9.35
CA ARG A 281 -13.78 -4.62 -9.71
C ARG A 281 -14.51 -5.59 -10.63
N GLU A 282 -13.83 -6.15 -11.64
CA GLU A 282 -14.41 -7.19 -12.51
C GLU A 282 -14.83 -8.43 -11.71
N ALA A 283 -14.01 -8.86 -10.74
CA ALA A 283 -14.35 -9.99 -9.87
C ALA A 283 -15.60 -9.70 -9.01
N MET A 284 -15.70 -8.49 -8.42
CA MET A 284 -16.88 -8.11 -7.63
C MET A 284 -18.14 -8.00 -8.51
N ILE A 285 -18.04 -7.53 -9.76
CA ILE A 285 -19.17 -7.56 -10.71
C ILE A 285 -19.59 -9.01 -11.01
N ALA A 286 -18.62 -9.89 -11.26
CA ALA A 286 -18.89 -11.29 -11.59
C ALA A 286 -19.52 -12.07 -10.42
N SER A 287 -19.26 -11.66 -9.17
CA SER A 287 -19.89 -12.25 -7.97
C SER A 287 -21.39 -11.97 -7.87
N GLY A 288 -21.89 -10.94 -8.56
CA GLY A 288 -23.28 -10.50 -8.49
C GLY A 288 -23.57 -9.46 -7.40
N ASN A 289 -22.56 -9.01 -6.67
CA ASN A 289 -22.68 -7.92 -5.69
C ASN A 289 -23.12 -6.61 -6.35
N GLN A 290 -23.83 -5.78 -5.58
CA GLN A 290 -24.28 -4.47 -6.05
C GLN A 290 -23.08 -3.53 -6.17
N ILE A 291 -22.86 -2.98 -7.37
CA ILE A 291 -21.88 -1.91 -7.61
C ILE A 291 -22.63 -0.60 -7.74
N ALA A 292 -22.29 0.37 -6.88
CA ALA A 292 -22.93 1.69 -6.86
C ALA A 292 -21.89 2.81 -6.90
N ILE A 293 -22.36 3.98 -7.35
CA ILE A 293 -21.63 5.24 -7.28
C ILE A 293 -22.59 6.24 -6.65
N LEU A 294 -22.15 6.90 -5.58
CA LEU A 294 -22.93 7.96 -4.94
C LEU A 294 -23.19 9.11 -5.92
N SER A 295 -24.34 9.75 -5.81
CA SER A 295 -24.64 10.89 -6.68
C SER A 295 -23.64 12.03 -6.45
N PRO A 296 -23.36 12.88 -7.47
CA PRO A 296 -22.49 14.05 -7.30
C PRO A 296 -22.90 14.96 -6.13
N LYS A 297 -24.21 15.04 -5.85
CA LYS A 297 -24.74 15.79 -4.71
C LYS A 297 -24.27 15.18 -3.37
N VAL A 298 -24.50 13.89 -3.15
CA VAL A 298 -24.12 13.19 -1.91
C VAL A 298 -22.60 13.14 -1.77
N THR A 299 -21.87 12.95 -2.87
CA THR A 299 -20.41 13.07 -2.87
C THR A 299 -19.94 14.45 -2.41
N ALA A 300 -20.56 15.54 -2.87
CA ALA A 300 -20.21 16.88 -2.42
C ALA A 300 -20.53 17.11 -0.93
N GLU A 301 -21.61 16.51 -0.40
CA GLU A 301 -21.92 16.53 1.03
C GLU A 301 -20.83 15.83 1.85
N ILE A 302 -20.35 14.66 1.40
CA ILE A 302 -19.25 13.93 2.07
C ILE A 302 -17.91 14.67 1.92
N ALA A 303 -17.63 15.28 0.77
CA ALA A 303 -16.43 16.08 0.56
C ALA A 303 -16.37 17.26 1.53
N ALA A 304 -17.48 17.95 1.78
CA ALA A 304 -17.54 19.03 2.78
C ALA A 304 -17.27 18.53 4.21
N LEU A 305 -17.63 17.29 4.54
CA LEU A 305 -17.24 16.66 5.81
C LEU A 305 -15.73 16.36 5.83
N GLY A 306 -15.17 15.96 4.69
CA GLY A 306 -13.73 15.80 4.48
C GLY A 306 -12.93 17.09 4.67
N ASP A 307 -13.44 18.22 4.16
CA ASP A 307 -12.84 19.54 4.39
C ASP A 307 -12.79 19.87 5.89
N ALA A 308 -13.80 19.47 6.66
CA ALA A 308 -13.81 19.66 8.11
C ALA A 308 -12.80 18.74 8.83
N VAL A 309 -12.56 17.51 8.35
CA VAL A 309 -11.45 16.66 8.85
C VAL A 309 -10.12 17.35 8.58
N THR A 310 -9.94 17.89 7.37
CA THR A 310 -8.72 18.60 6.98
C THR A 310 -8.48 19.82 7.85
N ALA A 311 -9.50 20.64 8.11
CA ALA A 311 -9.38 21.81 8.97
C ALA A 311 -9.01 21.46 10.42
N ASP A 312 -9.58 20.39 10.96
CA ASP A 312 -9.24 19.89 12.30
C ASP A 312 -7.79 19.36 12.33
N TRP A 313 -7.36 18.65 11.29
CA TRP A 313 -5.98 18.17 11.16
C TRP A 313 -4.98 19.32 11.10
N ILE A 314 -5.25 20.35 10.29
CA ILE A 314 -4.42 21.57 10.22
C ILE A 314 -4.28 22.19 11.60
N THR A 315 -5.41 22.38 12.31
CA THR A 315 -5.40 22.94 13.68
C THR A 315 -4.57 22.09 14.64
N GLU A 316 -4.66 20.76 14.53
CA GLU A 316 -3.87 19.82 15.34
C GLU A 316 -2.36 19.93 15.04
N MET A 317 -2.00 20.01 13.76
CA MET A 317 -0.60 20.10 13.32
C MET A 317 0.04 21.43 13.70
N ASP A 318 -0.67 22.54 13.53
CA ASP A 318 -0.21 23.87 13.96
C ASP A 318 0.04 23.89 15.48
N ALA A 319 -0.83 23.24 16.26
CA ALA A 319 -0.66 23.13 17.71
C ALA A 319 0.56 22.28 18.12
N LYS A 320 1.03 21.39 17.24
CA LYS A 320 2.24 20.57 17.42
C LYS A 320 3.50 21.27 16.87
N GLY A 321 3.37 22.44 16.26
CA GLY A 321 4.48 23.22 15.72
C GLY A 321 4.87 22.84 14.29
N PHE A 322 4.02 22.09 13.59
CA PHE A 322 4.13 21.89 12.14
C PHE A 322 3.41 23.03 11.42
N GLU A 323 3.76 23.28 10.16
CA GLU A 323 3.06 24.23 9.30
C GLU A 323 1.90 23.49 8.59
N GLY A 324 0.85 23.15 9.33
CA GLY A 324 -0.20 22.22 8.89
C GLY A 324 -0.87 22.65 7.58
N ALA A 325 -1.18 23.94 7.44
CA ALA A 325 -1.76 24.48 6.20
C ALA A 325 -0.82 24.28 5.00
N THR A 326 0.48 24.53 5.18
CA THR A 326 1.48 24.36 4.12
C THR A 326 1.62 22.89 3.72
N LEU A 327 1.62 21.96 4.68
CA LEU A 327 1.66 20.52 4.37
C LEU A 327 0.46 20.08 3.52
N VAL A 328 -0.74 20.58 3.81
CA VAL A 328 -1.94 20.29 3.00
C VAL A 328 -1.83 20.90 1.61
N GLU A 329 -1.42 22.17 1.50
CA GLU A 329 -1.26 22.86 0.22
C GLU A 329 -0.22 22.16 -0.67
N ASP A 330 0.91 21.74 -0.09
CA ASP A 330 1.99 21.04 -0.78
C ASP A 330 1.58 19.63 -1.22
N ALA A 331 0.79 18.92 -0.42
CA ALA A 331 0.21 17.64 -0.81
C ALA A 331 -0.81 17.80 -1.95
N GLN A 332 -1.69 18.80 -1.87
CA GLN A 332 -2.67 19.10 -2.92
C GLN A 332 -1.99 19.46 -4.24
N ALA A 333 -0.99 20.34 -4.20
CA ALA A 333 -0.23 20.75 -5.38
C ALA A 333 0.47 19.55 -6.05
N ALA A 334 1.09 18.66 -5.26
CA ALA A 334 1.69 17.44 -5.80
C ALA A 334 0.65 16.53 -6.48
N MET A 335 -0.53 16.37 -5.87
CA MET A 335 -1.61 15.55 -6.41
C MET A 335 -2.22 16.14 -7.70
N GLU A 336 -2.26 17.47 -7.83
CA GLU A 336 -2.70 18.15 -9.04
C GLU A 336 -1.67 18.04 -10.17
N GLU A 337 -0.39 18.29 -9.89
CA GLU A 337 0.68 18.19 -10.88
C GLU A 337 0.81 16.78 -11.46
N ALA A 338 0.67 15.73 -10.62
CA ALA A 338 0.75 14.36 -11.09
C ALA A 338 -0.47 13.88 -11.89
N ALA A 339 -1.59 14.64 -11.86
CA ALA A 339 -2.82 14.29 -12.58
C ALA A 339 -2.90 14.89 -14.00
N GLU A 340 -1.99 15.81 -14.36
CA GLU A 340 -1.87 16.42 -15.70
C GLU A 340 -1.07 15.57 -16.70
#